data_AF-A0A9E7D0J5-F1
#
_entry.id   AF-A0A9E7D0J5-F1
#
_cell.length_a   1.000
_cell.length_b   1.000
_cell.length_c   1.000
_cell.angle_alpha   90.00
_cell.angle_beta   90.00
_cell.angle_gamma   90.00
#
_symmetry.space_group_name_H-M   'P 1'
#
loop_
_entity.id
_entity.type
_entity.pdbx_description
1 polymer ?
#
loop_
_entity_poly.entity_id
_entity_poly.type
_entity_poly.pdbx_seq_one_letter_code
_entity_poly.pdbx_strand_id
1 'polypeptide(L)'
;MREDLKSRILQRAKSKVRELGYNLTSVAEDDLEEFINQGVDRMTSMQYYSETDRIRAERNIETLIERMSTNAKSRSLTESLDYRSFSIAKASICPLWPFC
;
A
#
# COMPACT_ATOMS: atom_id res chain seq x y z
N MET A 1 -2.15 18.67 4.75
CA MET A 1 -2.57 18.07 3.46
C MET A 1 -1.72 16.89 3.03
N ARG A 2 -0.39 17.02 2.90
CA ARG A 2 0.50 15.88 2.57
C ARG A 2 0.42 14.77 3.64
N GLU A 3 0.57 15.14 4.91
CA GLU A 3 0.47 14.20 6.03
C GLU A 3 -0.94 13.59 6.18
N ASP A 4 -1.98 14.37 5.87
CA ASP A 4 -3.35 13.86 5.83
C ASP A 4 -3.53 12.80 4.74
N LEU A 5 -2.93 13.00 3.57
CA LEU A 5 -2.96 12.03 2.47
C LEU A 5 -2.19 10.74 2.83
N LYS A 6 -1.01 10.85 3.45
CA LYS A 6 -0.25 9.70 3.98
C LYS A 6 -1.11 8.88 4.95
N SER A 7 -1.71 9.56 5.93
CA SER A 7 -2.59 8.95 6.93
C SER A 7 -3.80 8.25 6.29
N ARG A 8 -4.42 8.90 5.30
CA ARG A 8 -5.60 8.36 4.60
C ARG A 8 -5.27 7.13 3.76
N ILE A 9 -4.16 7.16 3.01
CA ILE A 9 -3.69 6.02 2.22
C ILE A 9 -3.33 4.85 3.15
N LEU A 10 -2.65 5.11 4.27
CA LEU A 10 -2.32 4.09 5.26
C LEU A 10 -3.58 3.45 5.87
N GLN A 11 -4.56 4.26 6.27
CA GLN A 11 -5.85 3.77 6.77
C GLN A 11 -6.58 2.92 5.72
N ARG A 12 -6.53 3.33 4.45
CA ARG A 12 -7.15 2.57 3.36
C ARG A 12 -6.46 1.22 3.16
N ALA A 13 -5.12 1.19 3.17
CA ALA A 13 -4.35 -0.04 3.09
C ALA A 13 -4.66 -1.00 4.24
N LYS A 14 -4.64 -0.51 5.50
CA LYS A 14 -5.00 -1.32 6.69
C LYS A 14 -6.44 -1.83 6.63
N SER A 15 -7.37 -1.03 6.12
CA SER A 15 -8.76 -1.45 5.94
C SER A 15 -8.88 -2.55 4.89
N LYS A 16 -8.19 -2.40 3.74
CA LYS A 16 -8.14 -3.42 2.70
C LYS A 16 -7.53 -4.74 3.19
N VAL A 17 -6.47 -4.69 4.00
CA VAL A 17 -5.87 -5.87 4.63
C VAL A 17 -6.91 -6.63 5.46
N ARG A 18 -7.66 -5.91 6.30
CA ARG A 18 -8.74 -6.49 7.14
C ARG A 18 -9.91 -7.02 6.30
N GLU A 19 -10.32 -6.30 5.26
CA GLU A 19 -11.35 -6.74 4.30
C GLU A 19 -10.98 -8.07 3.63
N LEU A 20 -9.69 -8.30 3.37
CA LEU A 20 -9.16 -9.54 2.80
C LEU A 20 -8.95 -10.66 3.83
N GLY A 21 -9.25 -10.43 5.11
CA GLY A 21 -9.14 -11.42 6.18
C GLY A 21 -7.72 -11.64 6.71
N TYR A 22 -6.81 -10.68 6.49
CA TYR A 22 -5.43 -10.77 6.96
C TYR A 22 -5.13 -9.75 8.06
N ASN A 23 -4.02 -9.97 8.75
CA ASN A 23 -3.30 -9.00 9.57
C ASN A 23 -1.96 -8.64 8.91
N LEU A 24 -1.39 -7.48 9.23
CA LEU A 24 0.01 -7.19 8.90
C LEU A 24 0.89 -7.63 10.06
N THR A 25 2.03 -8.24 9.75
CA THR A 25 3.14 -8.33 10.73
C THR A 25 3.70 -6.93 10.98
N SER A 26 4.25 -6.65 12.16
CA SER A 26 4.83 -5.34 12.49
C SER A 26 5.84 -4.87 11.45
N VAL A 27 6.75 -5.77 11.02
CA VAL A 27 7.74 -5.46 9.98
C VAL A 27 7.09 -5.07 8.65
N ALA A 28 6.05 -5.78 8.22
CA ALA A 28 5.33 -5.46 6.99
C ALA A 28 4.52 -4.15 7.09
N GLU A 29 4.07 -3.80 8.30
CA GLU A 29 3.35 -2.56 8.58
C GLU A 29 4.30 -1.35 8.52
N ASP A 30 5.46 -1.45 9.17
CA ASP A 30 6.49 -0.40 9.16
C ASP A 30 6.98 -0.13 7.72
N ASP A 31 7.28 -1.19 6.96
CA ASP A 31 7.71 -1.08 5.57
C ASP A 31 6.62 -0.51 4.64
N LEU A 32 5.36 -0.87 4.89
CA LEU A 32 4.22 -0.33 4.14
C LEU A 32 4.05 1.17 4.42
N GLU A 33 4.19 1.59 5.67
CA GLU A 33 4.13 2.99 6.06
C GLU A 33 5.26 3.81 5.43
N GLU A 34 6.50 3.30 5.47
CA GLU A 34 7.63 3.95 4.80
C GLU A 34 7.41 4.04 3.29
N PHE A 35 6.92 2.98 2.67
CA PHE A 35 6.63 2.96 1.23
C PHE A 35 5.56 3.98 0.84
N ILE A 36 4.50 4.12 1.64
CA ILE A 36 3.47 5.15 1.44
C ILE A 36 4.08 6.54 1.57
N ASN A 37 4.92 6.75 2.59
CA ASN A 37 5.59 8.02 2.82
C ASN A 37 6.44 8.42 1.61
N GLN A 38 7.30 7.52 1.13
CA GLN A 38 8.15 7.75 -0.05
C GLN A 38 7.33 8.00 -1.31
N GLY A 39 6.25 7.25 -1.55
CA GLY A 39 5.38 7.45 -2.70
C GLY A 39 4.71 8.83 -2.67
N VAL A 40 4.09 9.18 -1.55
CA VAL A 40 3.44 10.49 -1.41
C VAL A 40 4.45 11.63 -1.49
N ASP A 41 5.65 11.50 -0.91
CA ASP A 41 6.70 12.53 -0.99
C ASP A 41 7.21 12.78 -2.42
N ARG A 42 7.01 11.86 -3.36
CA ARG A 42 7.31 12.06 -4.80
C ARG A 42 6.23 12.84 -5.54
N MET A 43 5.03 12.97 -4.98
CA MET A 43 3.98 13.77 -5.61
C MET A 43 4.31 15.26 -5.47
N THR A 44 3.99 16.04 -6.49
CA THR A 44 4.12 17.51 -6.46
C THR A 44 3.00 18.14 -5.63
N SER A 45 3.16 19.43 -5.28
CA SER A 45 2.11 20.19 -4.59
C SER A 45 0.77 20.13 -5.32
N MET A 46 0.75 20.37 -6.63
CA MET A 46 -0.46 20.30 -7.46
C MET A 46 -1.15 18.93 -7.38
N GLN A 47 -0.37 17.84 -7.33
CA GLN A 47 -0.91 16.49 -7.23
C GLN A 47 -1.51 16.18 -5.85
N TYR A 48 -1.01 16.80 -4.78
CA TYR A 48 -1.66 16.68 -3.47
C TYR A 48 -3.04 17.34 -3.41
N TYR A 49 -3.22 18.45 -4.16
CA TYR A 49 -4.51 19.16 -4.24
C TYR A 49 -5.48 18.50 -5.24
N SER A 50 -4.96 17.77 -6.23
CA SER A 50 -5.72 17.04 -7.25
C SER A 50 -6.46 15.85 -6.66
N GLU A 51 -7.79 15.91 -6.62
CA GLU A 51 -8.60 14.78 -6.13
C GLU A 51 -8.39 13.51 -6.96
N THR A 52 -8.22 13.64 -8.27
CA THR A 52 -7.99 12.51 -9.16
C THR A 52 -6.68 11.79 -8.84
N ASP A 53 -5.60 12.52 -8.58
CA ASP A 53 -4.31 11.90 -8.24
C ASP A 53 -4.32 11.29 -6.84
N ARG A 54 -5.03 11.91 -5.89
CA ARG A 54 -5.25 11.33 -4.56
C ARG A 54 -5.99 9.99 -4.63
N ILE A 55 -7.11 9.95 -5.36
CA ILE A 55 -7.88 8.71 -5.58
C ILE A 55 -7.02 7.66 -6.30
N ARG A 56 -6.20 8.07 -7.28
CA ARG A 56 -5.28 7.15 -7.98
C ARG A 56 -4.28 6.52 -7.00
N ALA A 57 -3.67 7.32 -6.12
CA ALA A 57 -2.76 6.81 -5.10
C ALA A 57 -3.47 5.79 -4.18
N GLU A 58 -4.68 6.11 -3.69
CA GLU A 58 -5.46 5.17 -2.87
C GLU A 58 -5.76 3.84 -3.58
N ARG A 59 -6.17 3.88 -4.85
CA ARG A 59 -6.41 2.66 -5.63
C ARG A 59 -5.14 1.84 -5.85
N ASN A 60 -4.01 2.52 -6.06
CA ASN A 60 -2.74 1.85 -6.29
C ASN A 60 -2.20 1.18 -5.02
N ILE A 61 -2.43 1.75 -3.83
CA ILE A 61 -2.08 1.05 -2.58
C ILE A 61 -2.96 -0.17 -2.36
N GLU A 62 -4.25 -0.12 -2.70
CA GLU A 62 -5.11 -1.31 -2.63
C GLU A 62 -4.62 -2.42 -3.55
N THR A 63 -4.15 -2.06 -4.75
CA THR A 63 -3.56 -3.01 -5.70
C THR A 63 -2.31 -3.68 -5.13
N LEU A 64 -1.49 -2.96 -4.34
CA LEU A 64 -0.37 -3.55 -3.60
C LEU A 64 -0.86 -4.61 -2.62
N ILE A 65 -1.86 -4.26 -1.79
CA ILE A 65 -2.41 -5.17 -0.78
C ILE A 65 -3.03 -6.41 -1.42
N GLU A 66 -3.72 -6.26 -2.55
CA GLU A 66 -4.26 -7.39 -3.30
C GLU A 66 -3.15 -8.33 -3.77
N ARG A 67 -2.06 -7.80 -4.31
CA ARG A 67 -0.89 -8.60 -4.71
C ARG A 67 -0.19 -9.27 -3.53
N MET A 68 -0.09 -8.59 -2.38
CA MET A 68 0.39 -9.20 -1.15
C MET A 68 -0.49 -10.40 -0.77
N SER A 69 -1.81 -10.25 -0.84
CA SER A 69 -2.75 -11.33 -0.53
C SER A 69 -2.64 -12.50 -1.51
N THR A 70 -2.45 -12.24 -2.81
CA THR A 70 -2.21 -13.29 -3.81
C THR A 70 -0.94 -14.08 -3.52
N ASN A 71 0.14 -13.39 -3.13
CA ASN A 71 1.38 -14.05 -2.71
C ASN A 71 1.20 -14.87 -1.42
N ALA A 72 0.50 -14.32 -0.43
CA ALA A 72 0.19 -15.03 0.80
C ALA A 72 -0.60 -16.31 0.53
N LYS A 73 -1.64 -16.24 -0.31
CA LYS A 73 -2.46 -17.39 -0.73
C LYS A 73 -1.64 -18.46 -1.45
N SER A 74 -0.76 -18.08 -2.37
CA SER A 74 0.09 -19.05 -3.09
C SER A 74 1.10 -19.76 -2.18
N ARG A 75 1.38 -19.19 -1.01
CA ARG A 75 2.24 -19.74 0.05
C ARG A 75 1.45 -20.37 1.19
N SER A 76 0.14 -20.53 1.05
CA SER A 76 -0.76 -21.07 2.08
C SER A 76 -0.75 -20.30 3.41
N LEU A 77 -0.44 -19.00 3.39
CA LEU A 77 -0.60 -18.12 4.54
C LEU A 77 -2.08 -17.70 4.64
N THR A 78 -2.67 -17.94 5.81
CA THR A 78 -4.11 -17.73 6.05
C THR A 78 -4.43 -16.55 6.96
N GLU A 79 -3.45 -16.08 7.75
CA GLU A 79 -3.72 -15.11 8.83
C GLU A 79 -2.95 -13.80 8.68
N SER A 80 -1.75 -13.82 8.09
CA SER A 80 -0.88 -12.64 8.05
C SER A 80 -0.24 -12.40 6.68
N LEU A 81 -0.06 -11.11 6.37
CA LEU A 81 0.81 -10.63 5.32
C LEU A 81 2.16 -10.25 5.96
N ASP A 82 3.20 -10.98 5.56
CA ASP A 82 4.56 -10.82 6.06
C ASP A 82 5.41 -9.92 5.14
N TYR A 83 6.64 -9.64 5.60
CA TYR A 83 7.64 -8.92 4.83
C TYR A 83 7.83 -9.47 3.41
N ARG A 84 7.79 -10.80 3.25
CA ARG A 84 8.00 -11.44 1.94
C ARG A 84 6.84 -11.16 0.99
N SER A 85 5.60 -11.19 1.48
CA SER A 85 4.42 -10.79 0.70
C SER A 85 4.53 -9.32 0.26
N PHE A 86 4.97 -8.42 1.15
CA PHE A 86 5.23 -7.02 0.81
C PHE A 86 6.32 -6.86 -0.25
N SER A 87 7.49 -7.46 -0.03
CA SER A 87 8.67 -7.33 -0.91
C SER A 87 8.36 -7.79 -2.34
N ILE A 88 7.68 -8.93 -2.50
CA ILE A 88 7.28 -9.46 -3.80
C ILE A 88 6.23 -8.55 -4.46
N ALA A 89 5.23 -8.10 -3.70
CA ALA A 89 4.20 -7.20 -4.23
C ALA A 89 4.82 -5.88 -4.71
N LYS A 90 5.69 -5.27 -3.90
CA LYS A 90 6.44 -4.05 -4.21
C LYS A 90 7.26 -4.19 -5.50
N ALA A 91 8.00 -5.29 -5.66
CA ALA A 91 8.79 -5.54 -6.87
C ALA A 91 7.92 -5.67 -8.15
N SER A 92 6.66 -6.08 -7.99
CA SER A 92 5.76 -6.32 -9.11
C SER A 92 4.90 -5.11 -9.50
N ILE A 93 4.78 -4.11 -8.62
CA ILE A 93 3.73 -3.08 -8.73
C ILE A 93 4.08 -1.95 -9.70
N CYS A 94 5.33 -1.81 -10.12
CA CYS A 94 5.70 -0.86 -11.15
C CYS A 94 4.92 -1.16 -12.46
N PRO A 95 4.43 -0.14 -13.19
CA PRO A 95 4.68 1.29 -13.01
C PRO A 95 3.54 2.05 -12.28
N LEU A 96 2.93 1.51 -11.22
CA LEU A 96 1.80 2.17 -10.53
C LEU A 96 2.22 3.41 -9.73
N TRP A 97 2.28 4.57 -10.38
CA TRP A 97 2.56 5.85 -9.73
C TRP A 97 1.53 6.20 -8.63
N PRO A 98 1.92 6.70 -7.45
CA PRO A 98 3.27 7.14 -7.07
C PRO A 98 4.15 6.03 -6.46
N PHE A 99 3.67 4.79 -6.46
CA PHE A 99 4.27 3.62 -5.82
C PHE A 99 5.02 2.77 -6.85
N CYS A 100 6.28 3.13 -7.12
CA CYS A 100 7.13 2.48 -8.13
C CYS A 100 8.60 2.68 -7.79
#